data_AF-A0A7W0G2Z4-F1
#
_entry.id   AF-A0A7W0G2Z4-F1
#
_cell.length_a   1.000
_cell.length_b   1.000
_cell.length_c   1.000
_cell.angle_alpha   90.00
_cell.angle_beta   90.00
_cell.angle_gamma   90.00
#
_symmetry.space_group_name_H-M   'P 1'
#
loop_
_entity.id
_entity.type
_entity.pdbx_description
1 polymer ?
#
loop_
_entity_poly.entity_id
_entity_poly.type
_entity_poly.pdbx_seq_one_letter_code
_entity_poly.pdbx_strand_id
1 'polypeptide(L)'
;ARLQDEGAPPPMRYLPEEARAKLSAVRDLKSRTRLSLELAEERIALGEGHVTADRFEEATRELGIYEALIKDAINHVQGSGPVDNKRRDQYKRIELALRAHVPRIEGIRRNLPSQNAVYARATLDFIRGLRTEALNAFYDDTVLREPPPIRETQKQPQAGEHTTGAPTQPAPENGKKPER
;
A
#
# COMPACT_ATOMS: atom_id res chain seq x y z
N ALA A 1 11.25 43.88 -17.07
CA ALA A 1 11.11 42.76 -18.02
C ALA A 1 10.32 41.65 -17.34
N ARG A 2 9.10 41.36 -17.79
CA ARG A 2 8.37 40.15 -17.36
C ARG A 2 9.04 38.97 -18.07
N LEU A 3 9.68 38.08 -17.32
CA LEU A 3 10.03 36.76 -17.83
C LEU A 3 8.72 36.07 -18.18
N GLN A 4 8.38 36.05 -19.46
CA GLN A 4 7.34 35.18 -19.98
C GLN A 4 7.83 33.77 -19.72
N ASP A 5 7.06 33.05 -18.91
CA ASP A 5 7.18 31.63 -18.64
C ASP A 5 6.88 30.89 -19.95
N GLU A 6 7.85 30.82 -20.87
CA GLU A 6 7.78 30.00 -22.10
C GLU A 6 7.94 28.50 -21.75
N GLY A 7 7.17 28.04 -20.76
CA GLY A 7 7.02 26.62 -20.47
C GLY A 7 5.98 26.02 -21.42
N ALA A 8 6.25 24.81 -21.95
CA ALA A 8 5.22 23.98 -22.58
C ALA A 8 3.99 23.91 -21.66
N PRO A 9 2.74 23.80 -22.14
CA PRO A 9 1.56 23.81 -21.26
C PRO A 9 1.60 22.64 -20.27
N PRO A 10 1.13 22.83 -19.01
CA PRO A 10 1.16 21.77 -18.01
C PRO A 10 0.31 20.57 -18.43
N PRO A 11 0.79 19.33 -18.23
CA PRO A 11 0.04 18.16 -18.63
C PRO A 11 -1.24 18.05 -17.80
N MET A 12 -2.35 17.77 -18.49
CA MET A 12 -3.62 17.58 -17.82
C MET A 12 -3.59 16.27 -17.01
N ARG A 13 -3.88 16.40 -15.72
CA ARG A 13 -4.05 15.27 -14.81
C ARG A 13 -5.49 14.77 -14.90
N TYR A 14 -5.74 13.84 -15.81
CA TYR A 14 -7.06 13.24 -15.98
C TYR A 14 -6.98 11.72 -16.04
N LEU A 15 -8.05 11.07 -15.60
CA LEU A 15 -8.23 9.63 -15.74
C LEU A 15 -9.04 9.38 -17.02
N PRO A 16 -8.47 8.72 -18.05
CA PRO A 16 -9.18 8.38 -19.28
C PRO A 16 -10.46 7.58 -18.98
N GLU A 17 -11.49 7.78 -19.80
CA GLU A 17 -12.80 7.14 -19.59
C GLU A 17 -12.69 5.61 -19.59
N GLU A 18 -11.92 5.05 -20.51
CA GLU A 18 -11.67 3.61 -20.56
C GLU A 18 -11.01 3.08 -19.27
N ALA A 19 -10.00 3.80 -18.75
CA ALA A 19 -9.35 3.44 -17.51
C ALA A 19 -10.31 3.53 -16.32
N ARG A 20 -11.14 4.59 -16.27
CA ARG A 20 -12.19 4.75 -15.26
C ARG A 20 -13.19 3.60 -15.32
N ALA A 21 -13.63 3.21 -16.51
CA ALA A 21 -14.55 2.09 -16.70
C ALA A 21 -13.94 0.77 -16.18
N LYS A 22 -12.71 0.44 -16.60
CA LYS A 22 -11.97 -0.75 -16.13
C LYS A 22 -11.86 -0.78 -14.61
N LEU A 23 -11.46 0.34 -13.99
CA LEU A 23 -11.31 0.45 -12.54
C LEU A 23 -12.65 0.32 -11.82
N SER A 24 -13.72 0.94 -12.32
CA SER A 24 -15.06 0.90 -11.71
C SER A 24 -15.70 -0.49 -11.73
N ALA A 25 -15.31 -1.34 -12.69
CA ALA A 25 -15.76 -2.72 -12.76
C ALA A 25 -15.17 -3.60 -11.64
N VAL A 26 -14.00 -3.22 -11.09
CA VAL A 26 -13.32 -3.99 -10.03
C VAL A 26 -13.69 -3.43 -8.66
N ARG A 27 -14.35 -4.24 -7.84
CA ARG A 27 -14.82 -3.85 -6.50
C ARG A 27 -13.87 -4.24 -5.37
N ASP A 28 -13.12 -5.32 -5.55
CA ASP A 28 -12.16 -5.78 -4.54
C ASP A 28 -10.97 -4.82 -4.45
N LEU A 29 -10.65 -4.43 -3.21
CA LEU A 29 -9.61 -3.46 -2.90
C LEU A 29 -8.25 -3.86 -3.47
N LYS A 30 -7.85 -5.13 -3.27
CA LYS A 30 -6.54 -5.63 -3.71
C LYS A 30 -6.46 -5.65 -5.23
N SER A 31 -7.48 -6.17 -5.88
CA SER A 31 -7.55 -6.32 -7.33
C SER A 31 -7.61 -4.96 -8.02
N ARG A 32 -8.39 -4.02 -7.48
CA ARG A 32 -8.46 -2.66 -8.02
C ARG A 32 -7.14 -1.91 -7.84
N THR A 33 -6.53 -1.99 -6.65
CA THR A 33 -5.21 -1.38 -6.40
C THR A 33 -4.17 -1.90 -7.37
N ARG A 34 -4.14 -3.22 -7.58
CA ARG A 34 -3.23 -3.85 -8.55
C ARG A 34 -3.48 -3.33 -9.97
N LEU A 35 -4.73 -3.32 -10.42
CA LEU A 35 -5.09 -2.83 -11.75
C LEU A 35 -4.70 -1.36 -11.95
N SER A 36 -4.90 -0.50 -10.94
CA SER A 36 -4.46 0.90 -11.02
C SER A 36 -2.95 1.02 -11.21
N LEU A 37 -2.15 0.17 -10.54
CA LEU A 37 -0.70 0.17 -10.67
C LEU A 37 -0.24 -0.38 -12.02
N GLU A 38 -0.88 -1.43 -12.53
CA GLU A 38 -0.62 -1.97 -13.88
C GLU A 38 -0.90 -0.92 -14.96
N LEU A 39 -2.06 -0.26 -14.90
CA LEU A 39 -2.40 0.83 -15.81
C LEU A 39 -1.42 1.99 -15.69
N ALA A 40 -0.94 2.32 -14.48
CA ALA A 40 0.04 3.37 -14.28
C ALA A 40 1.41 2.99 -14.89
N GLU A 41 1.81 1.73 -14.75
CA GLU A 41 3.04 1.21 -15.35
C GLU A 41 3.01 1.26 -16.88
N GLU A 42 1.87 0.95 -17.50
CA GLU A 42 1.64 1.11 -18.94
C GLU A 42 1.87 2.56 -19.39
N ARG A 43 1.42 3.55 -18.61
CA ARG A 43 1.63 4.98 -18.92
C ARG A 43 3.10 5.38 -18.86
N ILE A 44 3.87 4.85 -17.91
CA ILE A 44 5.31 5.08 -17.87
C ILE A 44 5.97 4.48 -19.12
N ALA A 45 5.59 3.25 -19.51
CA ALA A 45 6.15 2.60 -20.69
C ALA A 45 5.82 3.36 -21.99
N LEU A 46 4.60 3.87 -22.12
CA LEU A 46 4.23 4.75 -23.24
C LEU A 46 5.05 6.04 -23.21
N GLY A 47 5.19 6.68 -22.05
CA GLY A 47 5.99 7.88 -21.87
C GLY A 47 7.46 7.69 -22.29
N GLU A 48 8.08 6.57 -21.90
CA GLU A 48 9.41 6.17 -22.36
C GLU A 48 9.47 6.05 -23.89
N GLY A 49 8.49 5.36 -24.50
CA GLY A 49 8.42 5.22 -25.96
C GLY A 49 8.20 6.54 -26.71
N HIS A 50 7.41 7.47 -26.15
CA HIS A 50 7.21 8.80 -26.73
C HIS A 50 8.48 9.63 -26.68
N VAL A 51 9.22 9.59 -25.57
CA VAL A 51 10.51 10.27 -25.44
C VAL A 51 11.54 9.73 -26.44
N THR A 52 11.62 8.41 -26.64
CA THR A 52 12.51 7.82 -27.66
C THR A 52 12.13 8.24 -29.09
N ALA A 53 10.87 8.62 -29.32
CA ALA A 53 10.37 9.06 -30.62
C ALA A 53 10.29 10.60 -30.75
N ASP A 54 10.94 11.35 -29.86
CA ASP A 54 10.93 12.83 -29.80
C ASP A 54 9.52 13.45 -29.70
N ARG A 55 8.54 12.67 -29.21
CA ARG A 55 7.15 13.07 -28.97
C ARG A 55 6.96 13.56 -27.54
N PHE A 56 7.57 14.70 -27.24
CA PHE A 56 7.70 15.17 -25.85
C PHE A 56 6.37 15.63 -25.23
N GLU A 57 5.45 16.19 -26.00
CA GLU A 57 4.13 16.59 -25.51
C GLU A 57 3.33 15.35 -25.08
N GLU A 58 3.34 14.30 -25.90
CA GLU A 58 2.71 13.03 -25.61
C GLU A 58 3.35 12.35 -24.40
N ALA A 59 4.68 12.36 -24.30
CA ALA A 59 5.36 11.86 -23.11
C ALA A 59 4.88 12.57 -21.83
N THR A 60 4.78 13.90 -21.84
CA THR A 60 4.27 14.65 -20.68
C THR A 60 2.80 14.39 -20.41
N ARG A 61 1.98 14.17 -21.45
CA ARG A 61 0.58 13.77 -21.31
C ARG A 61 0.44 12.43 -20.60
N GLU A 62 1.25 11.43 -20.97
CA GLU A 62 1.25 10.12 -20.31
C GLU A 62 1.62 10.24 -18.83
N LEU A 63 2.55 11.15 -18.46
CA LEU A 63 2.84 11.45 -17.05
C LEU A 63 1.65 12.06 -16.30
N GLY A 64 0.87 12.94 -16.95
CA GLY A 64 -0.36 13.48 -16.37
C GLY A 64 -1.41 12.40 -16.07
N ILE A 65 -1.58 11.45 -17.00
CA ILE A 65 -2.49 10.30 -16.82
C ILE A 65 -1.98 9.37 -15.73
N TYR A 66 -0.68 9.09 -15.71
CA TYR A 66 -0.01 8.31 -14.66
C TYR A 66 -0.31 8.87 -13.27
N GLU A 67 -0.14 10.19 -13.07
CA GLU A 67 -0.42 10.83 -11.78
C GLU A 67 -1.88 10.68 -11.36
N ALA A 68 -2.82 10.79 -12.31
CA ALA A 68 -4.24 10.59 -12.03
C ALA A 68 -4.57 9.16 -11.60
N LEU A 69 -3.94 8.15 -12.22
CA LEU A 69 -4.10 6.73 -11.86
C LEU A 69 -3.57 6.43 -10.46
N ILE A 70 -2.38 6.94 -10.12
CA ILE A 70 -1.81 6.77 -8.78
C ILE A 70 -2.67 7.46 -7.72
N LYS A 71 -3.15 8.68 -8.02
CA LYS A 71 -4.04 9.40 -7.10
C LYS A 71 -5.36 8.64 -6.87
N ASP A 72 -5.97 8.09 -7.93
CA ASP A 72 -7.16 7.25 -7.79
C ASP A 72 -6.89 6.02 -6.92
N ALA A 73 -5.75 5.34 -7.12
CA ALA A 73 -5.37 4.17 -6.33
C ALA A 73 -5.28 4.50 -4.83
N ILE A 74 -4.59 5.59 -4.48
CA ILE A 74 -4.42 6.01 -3.09
C ILE A 74 -5.76 6.43 -2.48
N ASN A 75 -6.57 7.20 -3.19
CA ASN A 75 -7.90 7.61 -2.74
C ASN A 75 -8.81 6.39 -2.51
N HIS A 76 -8.74 5.39 -3.39
CA HIS A 76 -9.51 4.16 -3.24
C HIS A 76 -9.09 3.37 -1.99
N VAL A 77 -7.78 3.25 -1.73
CA VAL A 77 -7.28 2.61 -0.51
C VAL A 77 -7.67 3.41 0.73
N GLN A 78 -7.56 4.74 0.69
CA GLN A 78 -7.96 5.62 1.79
C GLN A 78 -9.46 5.51 2.11
N GLY A 79 -10.30 5.40 1.08
CA GLY A 79 -11.76 5.29 1.21
C GLY A 79 -12.28 3.89 1.54
N SER A 80 -11.42 2.88 1.66
CA SER A 80 -11.83 1.47 1.81
C SER A 80 -12.30 1.05 3.23
N GLY A 81 -12.32 1.99 4.18
CA GLY A 81 -12.78 1.77 5.56
C GLY A 81 -11.67 1.92 6.62
N PRO A 82 -11.87 1.36 7.83
CA PRO A 82 -10.88 1.43 8.92
C PRO A 82 -9.51 0.89 8.50
N VAL A 83 -8.46 1.35 9.18
CA VAL A 83 -7.10 0.86 8.95
C VAL A 83 -7.01 -0.57 9.48
N ASP A 84 -6.94 -1.54 8.57
CA ASP A 84 -6.73 -2.97 8.86
C ASP A 84 -5.48 -3.50 8.13
N ASN A 85 -5.16 -4.78 8.34
CA ASN A 85 -4.05 -5.43 7.66
C ASN A 85 -4.16 -5.36 6.13
N LYS A 86 -5.37 -5.47 5.57
CA LYS A 86 -5.58 -5.49 4.11
C LYS A 86 -5.26 -4.13 3.49
N ARG A 87 -5.69 -3.06 4.15
CA ARG A 87 -5.40 -1.67 3.75
C ARG A 87 -3.90 -1.37 3.88
N ARG A 88 -3.26 -1.78 4.99
CA ARG A 88 -1.80 -1.69 5.16
C ARG A 88 -1.04 -2.40 4.05
N ASP A 89 -1.44 -3.63 3.71
CA ASP A 89 -0.83 -4.39 2.62
C ASP A 89 -0.96 -3.68 1.26
N GLN A 90 -2.05 -2.93 1.04
CA GLN A 90 -2.18 -2.11 -0.18
C GLN A 90 -1.26 -0.90 -0.17
N TYR A 91 -1.11 -0.19 0.96
CA TYR A 91 -0.14 0.90 1.05
C TYR A 91 1.28 0.43 0.80
N LYS A 92 1.66 -0.72 1.39
CA LYS A 92 2.95 -1.34 1.11
C LYS A 92 3.14 -1.68 -0.37
N ARG A 93 2.10 -2.24 -1.02
CA ARG A 93 2.13 -2.53 -2.47
C ARG A 93 2.32 -1.25 -3.29
N ILE A 94 1.58 -0.19 -2.98
CA ILE A 94 1.69 1.10 -3.67
C ILE A 94 3.10 1.67 -3.48
N GLU A 95 3.62 1.70 -2.25
CA GLU A 95 4.98 2.20 -1.98
C GLU A 95 6.03 1.49 -2.83
N LEU A 96 6.00 0.16 -2.85
CA LEU A 96 6.97 -0.65 -3.59
C LEU A 96 6.89 -0.39 -5.10
N ALA A 97 5.68 -0.27 -5.66
CA ALA A 97 5.49 0.08 -7.07
C ALA A 97 6.02 1.48 -7.37
N LEU A 98 5.65 2.48 -6.57
CA LEU A 98 6.13 3.85 -6.74
C LEU A 98 7.66 3.94 -6.63
N ARG A 99 8.27 3.15 -5.73
CA ARG A 99 9.74 3.06 -5.63
C ARG A 99 10.36 2.54 -6.93
N ALA A 100 9.76 1.54 -7.56
CA ALA A 100 10.22 1.01 -8.84
C ALA A 100 10.02 2.02 -10.00
N HIS A 101 9.00 2.87 -9.92
CA HIS A 101 8.70 3.87 -10.95
C HIS A 101 9.68 5.05 -10.94
N VAL A 102 10.25 5.41 -9.78
CA VAL A 102 11.20 6.54 -9.65
C VAL A 102 12.32 6.53 -10.70
N PRO A 103 13.15 5.46 -10.83
CA PRO A 103 14.24 5.45 -11.81
C PRO A 103 13.76 5.55 -13.27
N ARG A 104 12.57 5.04 -13.58
CA ARG A 104 11.98 5.11 -14.93
C ARG A 104 11.57 6.54 -15.30
N ILE A 105 10.90 7.24 -14.37
CA ILE A 105 10.51 8.64 -14.56
C ILE A 105 11.75 9.56 -14.57
N GLU A 106 12.79 9.24 -13.80
CA GLU A 106 14.10 9.91 -13.93
C GLU A 106 14.70 9.70 -15.33
N GLY A 107 14.55 8.51 -15.93
CA GLY A 107 14.93 8.22 -17.31
C GLY A 107 14.18 9.09 -18.32
N ILE A 108 12.86 9.18 -18.20
CA ILE A 108 12.02 10.10 -19.01
C ILE A 108 12.53 11.54 -18.87
N ARG A 109 12.73 12.03 -17.64
CA ARG A 109 13.17 13.42 -17.38
C ARG A 109 14.48 13.77 -18.10
N ARG A 110 15.46 12.86 -18.10
CA ARG A 110 16.79 13.11 -18.68
C ARG A 110 16.77 13.30 -20.19
N ASN A 111 15.77 12.73 -20.85
CA ASN A 111 15.63 12.76 -22.30
C ASN A 111 14.58 13.77 -22.77
N LEU A 112 13.86 14.44 -21.84
CA LEU A 112 12.98 15.54 -22.17
C LEU A 112 13.77 16.85 -22.33
N PRO A 113 13.39 17.71 -23.27
CA PRO A 113 13.86 19.10 -23.30
C PRO A 113 13.56 19.81 -21.99
N SER A 114 14.38 20.80 -21.61
CA SER A 114 14.28 21.51 -20.33
C SER A 114 12.87 22.04 -20.02
N GLN A 115 12.19 22.58 -21.02
CA GLN A 115 10.82 23.09 -20.92
C GLN A 115 9.78 22.02 -20.52
N ASN A 116 9.98 20.75 -20.91
CA ASN A 116 9.09 19.64 -20.60
C ASN A 116 9.58 18.85 -19.35
N ALA A 117 10.89 18.84 -19.09
CA ALA A 117 11.51 18.12 -17.98
C ALA A 117 11.03 18.60 -16.61
N VAL A 118 10.55 19.84 -16.50
CA VAL A 118 9.88 20.38 -15.30
C VAL A 118 8.70 19.50 -14.89
N TYR A 119 7.95 18.95 -15.86
CA TYR A 119 6.81 18.09 -15.57
C TYR A 119 7.21 16.73 -15.02
N ALA A 120 8.20 16.08 -15.63
CA ALA A 120 8.74 14.84 -15.08
C ALA A 120 9.35 15.06 -13.69
N ARG A 121 9.93 16.24 -13.43
CA ARG A 121 10.39 16.60 -12.09
C ARG A 121 9.22 16.74 -11.09
N ALA A 122 8.15 17.42 -11.48
CA ALA A 122 6.95 17.54 -10.65
C ALA A 122 6.33 16.16 -10.36
N THR A 123 6.31 15.24 -11.34
CA THR A 123 5.86 13.86 -11.15
C THR A 123 6.73 13.11 -10.15
N LEU A 124 8.06 13.27 -10.21
CA LEU A 124 8.98 12.66 -9.25
C LEU A 124 8.74 13.15 -7.83
N ASP A 125 8.53 14.44 -7.65
CA ASP A 125 8.29 15.02 -6.33
C ASP A 125 6.91 14.61 -5.80
N PHE A 126 5.89 14.52 -6.67
CA PHE A 126 4.58 13.96 -6.35
C PHE A 126 4.68 12.51 -5.85
N ILE A 127 5.32 11.60 -6.59
CA ILE A 127 5.41 10.19 -6.16
C ILE A 127 6.29 10.01 -4.92
N ARG A 128 7.30 10.86 -4.70
CA ARG A 128 8.10 10.84 -3.48
C ARG A 128 7.23 11.20 -2.27
N GLY A 129 6.40 12.24 -2.38
CA GLY A 129 5.43 12.59 -1.34
C GLY A 129 4.47 11.45 -1.04
N LEU A 130 3.88 10.86 -2.07
CA LEU A 130 2.96 9.73 -1.91
C LEU A 130 3.61 8.48 -1.32
N ARG A 131 4.89 8.21 -1.62
CA ARG A 131 5.64 7.12 -0.98
C ARG A 131 5.81 7.37 0.51
N THR A 132 6.14 8.59 0.90
CA THR A 132 6.22 8.97 2.32
C THR A 132 4.87 8.79 3.00
N GLU A 133 3.78 9.23 2.38
CA GLU A 133 2.43 9.04 2.91
C GLU A 133 2.06 7.56 3.03
N ALA A 134 2.35 6.74 2.00
CA ALA A 134 2.07 5.31 2.02
C ALA A 134 2.89 4.57 3.09
N LEU A 135 4.16 4.94 3.28
CA LEU A 135 5.00 4.40 4.36
C LEU A 135 4.44 4.76 5.73
N ASN A 136 4.08 6.03 5.94
CA ASN A 136 3.50 6.48 7.20
C ASN A 136 2.19 5.74 7.49
N ALA A 137 1.30 5.63 6.50
CA ALA A 137 0.04 4.92 6.63
C ALA A 137 0.21 3.41 6.86
N PHE A 138 1.31 2.81 6.39
CA PHE A 138 1.64 1.42 6.69
C PHE A 138 2.07 1.24 8.15
N TYR A 139 2.84 2.19 8.71
CA TYR A 139 3.40 2.10 10.06
C TYR A 139 2.58 2.78 11.17
N ASP A 140 1.48 3.47 10.83
CA ASP A 140 0.67 4.30 11.75
C ASP A 140 0.17 3.56 13.02
N ASP A 141 -0.02 2.23 12.93
CA ASP A 141 -0.51 1.38 14.04
C ASP A 141 0.55 0.38 14.55
N THR A 142 1.79 0.47 14.05
CA THR A 142 2.94 -0.26 14.61
C THR A 142 3.67 0.59 15.66
N VAL A 143 2.96 0.93 16.74
CA VAL A 143 3.64 1.30 17.98
C VAL A 143 4.26 0.02 18.52
N LEU A 144 5.58 0.01 18.72
CA LEU A 144 6.29 -1.06 19.43
C LEU A 144 5.62 -1.23 20.80
N ARG A 145 4.74 -2.23 20.92
CA ARG A 145 4.20 -2.62 22.24
C ARG A 145 5.35 -3.27 22.99
N GLU A 146 5.79 -2.66 24.09
CA GLU A 146 6.71 -3.33 25.00
C GLU A 146 6.15 -4.72 25.34
N PRO A 147 6.97 -5.78 25.30
CA PRO A 147 6.52 -7.09 25.72
C PRO A 147 6.03 -6.98 27.16
N PRO A 148 4.87 -7.58 27.51
CA PRO A 148 4.39 -7.54 28.88
C PRO A 148 5.47 -8.10 29.81
N PRO A 149 5.67 -7.50 31.00
CA PRO A 149 6.71 -7.95 31.92
C PRO A 149 6.51 -9.44 32.21
N ILE A 150 7.57 -10.21 32.00
CA ILE A 150 7.61 -11.64 32.30
C ILE A 150 7.28 -11.77 33.78
N ARG A 151 6.11 -12.32 34.11
CA ARG A 151 5.79 -12.67 35.48
C ARG A 151 6.73 -13.80 35.88
N GLU A 152 7.79 -13.45 36.61
CA GLU A 152 8.60 -14.43 37.32
C GLU A 152 7.66 -15.27 38.17
N THR A 153 7.52 -16.54 37.81
CA THR A 153 6.90 -17.57 38.65
C THR A 153 7.67 -17.59 39.97
N GLN A 154 7.14 -16.90 40.97
CA GLN A 154 7.61 -17.00 42.34
C GLN A 154 7.42 -18.46 42.77
N LYS A 155 8.53 -19.19 42.85
CA LYS A 155 8.64 -20.42 43.62
C LYS A 155 8.24 -20.11 45.06
N GLN A 156 7.05 -20.55 45.47
CA GLN A 156 6.74 -20.68 46.89
C GLN A 156 7.45 -21.94 47.43
N PRO A 157 8.27 -21.83 48.49
CA PRO A 157 8.80 -22.98 49.19
C PRO A 157 7.69 -23.58 50.07
N GLN A 158 7.28 -24.81 49.76
CA GLN A 158 6.46 -25.63 50.67
C GLN A 158 7.38 -26.36 51.65
N ALA A 159 7.22 -26.09 52.94
CA ALA A 159 7.75 -26.90 54.03
C ALA A 159 6.65 -27.04 55.09
N GLY A 160 6.32 -28.28 55.44
CA GLY A 160 5.34 -28.62 56.48
C GLY A 160 4.76 -30.02 56.30
N GLU A 161 5.48 -31.02 56.82
CA GLU A 161 5.13 -32.44 56.85
C GLU A 161 4.02 -32.82 57.86
N HIS A 162 3.59 -34.09 57.73
CA HIS A 162 2.83 -34.97 58.63
C HIS A 162 1.31 -35.07 58.37
N THR A 163 0.66 -36.24 58.19
CA THR A 163 1.03 -37.65 58.42
C THR A 163 0.00 -38.59 57.76
N THR A 164 0.51 -39.72 57.23
CA THR A 164 -0.01 -41.11 57.31
C THR A 164 -1.40 -41.47 56.78
N GLY A 165 -1.42 -42.40 55.80
CA GLY A 165 -2.49 -43.40 55.65
C GLY A 165 -2.96 -43.68 54.22
N ALA A 166 -2.42 -44.73 53.59
CA ALA A 166 -3.06 -45.47 52.50
C ALA A 166 -3.73 -46.74 53.09
N PRO A 167 -4.49 -47.59 52.34
CA PRO A 167 -5.00 -47.49 50.95
C PRO A 167 -6.50 -47.88 50.85
N THR A 168 -7.01 -48.03 49.60
CA THR A 168 -7.98 -49.07 49.13
C THR A 168 -9.24 -48.54 48.42
N GLN A 169 -9.32 -48.81 47.10
CA GLN A 169 -10.52 -48.88 46.25
C GLN A 169 -11.48 -49.98 46.76
N PRO A 170 -12.83 -49.95 46.55
CA PRO A 170 -13.42 -50.07 45.21
C PRO A 170 -14.77 -49.37 44.96
N ALA A 171 -15.19 -49.38 43.68
CA ALA A 171 -16.55 -49.12 43.21
C ALA A 171 -17.56 -50.16 43.78
N PRO A 172 -18.89 -49.92 43.70
CA PRO A 172 -19.61 -50.34 42.49
C PRO A 172 -20.92 -49.57 42.14
N GLU A 173 -21.36 -49.84 40.89
CA GLU A 173 -22.73 -50.16 40.43
C GLU A 173 -23.92 -49.18 40.41
N ASN A 174 -24.46 -49.10 39.19
CA ASN A 174 -25.86 -49.27 38.75
C ASN A 174 -26.89 -48.13 38.88
N GLY A 175 -27.56 -47.86 37.76
CA GLY A 175 -28.86 -47.18 37.77
C GLY A 175 -29.43 -46.76 36.41
N LYS A 176 -29.68 -47.73 35.51
CA LYS A 176 -30.81 -47.81 34.55
C LYS A 176 -31.47 -46.53 33.97
N LYS A 177 -31.41 -46.43 32.63
CA LYS A 177 -32.46 -46.07 31.63
C LYS A 177 -33.93 -46.37 32.07
N PRO A 178 -35.02 -45.86 31.42
CA PRO A 178 -35.12 -45.67 29.96
C PRO A 178 -35.98 -44.51 29.41
N GLU A 179 -35.81 -44.33 28.09
CA GLU A 179 -36.78 -44.02 27.01
C GLU A 179 -37.96 -43.09 27.21
N ARG A 180 -38.05 -42.10 26.30
CA ARG A 180 -39.06 -42.08 25.23
C ARG A 180 -38.45 -41.55 23.94
#